data_AF-A0A7S3TRA5-F1
#
_entry.id   AF-A0A7S3TRA5-F1
#
_cell.length_a   1.000
_cell.length_b   1.000
_cell.length_c   1.000
_cell.angle_alpha   90.00
_cell.angle_beta   90.00
_cell.angle_gamma   90.00
#
_symmetry.space_group_name_H-M   'P 1'
#
loop_
_entity.id
_entity.type
_entity.pdbx_description
1 polymer ?
#
loop_
_entity_poly.entity_id
_entity_poly.type
_entity_poly.pdbx_seq_one_letter_code
_entity_poly.pdbx_strand_id
1 'polypeptide(L)'
;NLVLASMWTPPKGEGAAEGGGHGGMKLNPVDTTFYMALPTALFLCPPTFLMEHPTEWPGAGNDNLTDWGVLMKVIDLSPYTMNLVLLSGVFAAAYNLLQYALVQSLSATHAAFAGNFNKAATIMLSICLGLEHLPSGPWAFVMLGATLGNIGSFTGYSIVKGMERAPAKMAGDSLPEKTKV
;
A
#
# COMPACT_ATOMS: atom_id res chain seq x y z
N ASN A 1 -2.47 15.61 -11.34
CA ASN A 1 -1.70 15.05 -10.21
C ASN A 1 -0.17 15.23 -10.29
N LEU A 2 0.37 15.94 -11.29
CA LEU A 2 1.80 16.25 -11.39
C LEU A 2 2.21 17.63 -10.81
N VAL A 3 1.24 18.43 -10.35
CA VAL A 3 1.50 19.80 -9.86
C VAL A 3 1.76 19.85 -8.34
N LEU A 4 1.36 18.83 -7.57
CA LEU A 4 1.58 18.79 -6.12
C LEU A 4 2.93 18.19 -5.71
N ALA A 5 3.64 17.51 -6.62
CA ALA A 5 4.94 16.90 -6.34
C ALA A 5 6.13 17.86 -6.50
N SER A 6 5.95 19.03 -7.13
CA SER A 6 7.01 20.02 -7.35
C SER A 6 7.19 21.03 -6.20
N MET A 7 6.32 21.02 -5.19
CA MET A 7 6.38 21.97 -4.07
C MET A 7 7.12 21.44 -2.83
N TRP A 8 7.64 20.21 -2.86
CA TRP A 8 8.40 19.65 -1.73
C TRP A 8 9.86 19.38 -2.12
N THR A 9 10.65 20.44 -2.19
CA THR A 9 12.12 20.34 -2.06
C THR A 9 12.51 20.78 -0.65
N PRO A 10 12.93 19.87 0.24
CA PRO A 10 13.50 20.29 1.51
C PRO A 10 14.83 21.02 1.26
N PRO A 11 15.07 22.18 1.89
CA PRO A 11 16.33 22.89 1.75
C PRO A 11 17.48 22.05 2.29
N LYS A 12 18.59 22.07 1.53
CA LYS A 12 19.84 21.39 1.82
C LYS A 12 20.55 22.09 2.99
N GLY A 13 20.70 21.34 4.08
CA GLY A 13 21.75 21.55 5.07
C GLY A 13 21.49 22.66 6.07
N GLU A 14 20.93 22.31 7.22
CA GLU A 14 21.20 22.99 8.47
C GLU A 14 20.90 22.00 9.61
N GLY A 15 21.98 21.53 10.25
CA GLY A 15 21.89 20.95 11.57
C GLY A 15 21.84 22.05 12.60
N ALA A 16 21.31 21.68 13.77
CA ALA A 16 21.25 22.43 15.03
C ALA A 16 19.99 23.31 15.26
N ALA A 17 19.11 22.73 16.08
CA ALA A 17 18.51 23.35 17.25
C ALA A 17 17.78 24.69 17.06
N GLU A 18 16.45 24.63 16.97
CA GLU A 18 15.61 25.57 17.70
C GLU A 18 14.26 24.95 18.04
N GLY A 19 13.89 25.06 19.32
CA GLY A 19 12.67 24.53 19.89
C GLY A 19 11.45 25.35 19.48
N GLY A 20 10.47 24.67 18.89
CA GLY A 20 9.11 25.15 18.74
C GLY A 20 8.18 23.96 18.93
N GLY A 21 7.39 23.98 20.00
CA GLY A 21 6.54 22.87 20.43
C GLY A 21 5.53 22.44 19.37
N HIS A 22 5.84 21.36 18.65
CA HIS A 22 4.90 20.32 18.28
C HIS A 22 5.58 19.01 18.66
N GLY A 23 5.23 18.48 19.83
CA GLY A 23 5.60 17.12 20.21
C GLY A 23 5.01 16.16 19.18
N GLY A 24 5.78 15.86 18.14
CA GLY A 24 5.43 14.88 17.13
C GLY A 24 5.27 13.55 17.81
N MET A 25 4.04 13.20 18.19
CA MET A 25 3.73 11.90 18.74
C MET A 25 4.10 10.88 17.68
N LYS A 26 5.19 10.16 17.92
CA LYS A 26 5.60 9.00 17.13
C LYS A 26 4.61 7.89 17.47
N LEU A 27 3.44 7.96 16.84
CA LEU A 27 2.37 6.99 17.03
C LEU A 27 2.90 5.61 16.65
N ASN A 28 2.61 4.63 17.51
CA ASN A 28 2.87 3.23 17.20
C ASN A 28 2.14 2.88 15.89
N PRO A 29 2.72 2.05 14.99
CA PRO A 29 2.02 1.56 13.80
C PRO A 29 0.62 1.00 14.10
N VAL A 30 0.44 0.38 15.28
CA VAL A 30 -0.86 -0.11 15.75
C VAL A 30 -1.83 1.05 15.93
N ASP A 31 -1.46 2.04 16.73
CA ASP A 31 -2.30 3.22 16.99
C ASP A 31 -2.66 3.95 15.70
N THR A 32 -1.67 4.14 14.82
CA THR A 32 -1.85 4.77 13.52
C THR A 32 -2.87 4.01 12.66
N THR A 33 -2.80 2.67 12.67
CA THR A 33 -3.73 1.82 11.90
C THR A 33 -5.17 2.02 12.40
N PHE A 34 -5.40 2.00 13.72
CA PHE A 34 -6.73 2.19 14.28
C PHE A 34 -7.27 3.62 14.10
N TYR A 35 -6.42 4.63 14.31
CA TYR A 35 -6.80 6.03 14.11
C TYR A 35 -7.18 6.35 12.66
N MET A 36 -6.61 5.63 11.68
CA MET A 36 -6.96 5.79 10.27
C MET A 36 -8.15 4.91 9.85
N ALA A 37 -8.30 3.72 10.44
CA ALA A 37 -9.36 2.78 10.10
C ALA A 37 -10.76 3.27 10.52
N LEU A 38 -10.90 3.86 11.71
CA LEU A 38 -12.18 4.35 12.23
C LEU A 38 -12.83 5.44 11.36
N PRO A 39 -12.15 6.56 11.02
CA PRO A 39 -12.74 7.57 10.15
C PRO A 39 -13.01 7.00 8.75
N THR A 40 -12.14 6.13 8.24
CA THR A 40 -12.35 5.49 6.93
C THR A 40 -13.62 4.63 6.93
N ALA A 41 -13.85 3.83 7.98
CA ALA A 41 -15.05 3.04 8.14
C ALA A 41 -16.31 3.93 8.19
N LEU A 42 -16.24 5.04 8.93
CA LEU A 42 -17.35 6.01 8.99
C LEU A 42 -17.63 6.65 7.62
N PHE A 43 -16.60 7.01 6.87
CA PHE A 43 -16.74 7.52 5.51
C PHE A 43 -17.28 6.49 4.52
N LEU A 44 -17.10 5.20 4.80
CA LEU A 44 -17.65 4.12 3.99
C LEU A 44 -19.13 3.88 4.27
N CYS A 45 -19.65 4.25 5.45
CA CYS A 45 -21.06 4.02 5.79
C CYS A 45 -22.04 4.62 4.77
N PRO A 46 -21.94 5.89 4.34
CA PRO A 46 -22.89 6.45 3.36
C PRO A 46 -22.98 5.67 2.05
N PRO A 47 -21.87 5.38 1.31
CA PRO A 47 -21.99 4.58 0.10
C PRO A 47 -22.48 3.15 0.38
N THR A 48 -22.06 2.52 1.48
CA THR A 48 -22.47 1.15 1.82
C THR A 48 -23.98 0.99 2.03
N PHE A 49 -24.64 2.00 2.62
CA PHE A 49 -26.08 1.93 2.93
C PHE A 49 -26.97 2.67 1.93
N LEU A 50 -26.47 3.69 1.23
CA LEU A 50 -27.30 4.60 0.43
C LEU A 50 -27.06 4.48 -1.08
N MET A 51 -25.93 3.94 -1.52
CA MET A 51 -25.60 3.86 -2.94
C MET A 51 -25.91 2.47 -3.48
N GLU A 52 -26.90 2.41 -4.36
CA GLU A 52 -27.25 1.19 -5.09
C GLU A 52 -26.39 1.04 -6.35
N HIS A 53 -26.02 -0.20 -6.64
CA HIS A 53 -25.31 -0.56 -7.87
C HIS A 53 -25.90 -1.83 -8.50
N PRO A 54 -25.76 -2.00 -9.83
CA PRO A 54 -26.28 -3.16 -10.52
C PRO A 54 -25.50 -4.42 -10.14
N THR A 55 -26.21 -5.48 -9.75
CA THR A 55 -25.61 -6.75 -9.33
C THR A 55 -25.77 -7.82 -10.42
N GLU A 56 -24.67 -8.18 -11.08
CA GLU A 56 -24.65 -9.09 -12.24
C GLU A 56 -24.18 -10.52 -11.91
N TRP A 57 -24.58 -11.10 -10.77
CA TRP A 57 -24.25 -12.51 -10.46
C TRP A 57 -25.45 -13.46 -10.51
N PRO A 58 -25.23 -14.76 -10.82
CA PRO A 58 -26.28 -15.76 -10.82
C PRO A 58 -26.99 -15.83 -9.46
N GLY A 59 -28.30 -15.60 -9.44
CA GLY A 59 -29.11 -15.55 -8.20
C GLY A 59 -29.31 -14.14 -7.61
N ALA A 60 -28.68 -13.10 -8.18
CA ALA A 60 -28.91 -11.71 -7.78
C ALA A 60 -30.26 -11.16 -8.24
N GLY A 61 -30.80 -11.65 -9.36
CA GLY A 61 -32.11 -11.25 -9.87
C GLY A 61 -32.14 -10.00 -10.76
N ASN A 62 -30.99 -9.48 -11.22
CA ASN A 62 -30.87 -8.17 -11.88
C ASN A 62 -31.38 -7.00 -11.03
N ASP A 63 -31.40 -7.17 -9.69
CA ASP A 63 -31.79 -6.13 -8.75
C ASP A 63 -30.63 -5.13 -8.56
N ASN A 64 -30.98 -3.85 -8.43
CA ASN A 64 -30.06 -2.85 -7.89
C ASN A 64 -30.03 -3.02 -6.36
N LEU A 65 -28.86 -3.27 -5.81
CA LEU A 65 -28.68 -3.50 -4.37
C LEU A 65 -27.61 -2.55 -3.81
N THR A 66 -27.77 -2.16 -2.56
CA THR A 66 -26.70 -1.53 -1.79
C THR A 66 -25.71 -2.58 -1.30
N ASP A 67 -24.49 -2.19 -0.95
CA ASP A 67 -23.50 -3.14 -0.39
C ASP A 67 -24.03 -3.86 0.87
N TRP A 68 -24.88 -3.19 1.65
CA TRP A 68 -25.59 -3.81 2.75
C TRP A 68 -26.61 -4.86 2.30
N GLY A 69 -27.41 -4.56 1.27
CA GLY A 69 -28.34 -5.52 0.67
C GLY A 69 -27.62 -6.73 0.09
N VAL A 70 -26.46 -6.51 -0.54
CA VAL A 70 -25.58 -7.59 -1.01
C VAL A 70 -25.12 -8.46 0.14
N LEU A 71 -24.65 -7.86 1.24
CA LEU A 71 -24.21 -8.61 2.42
C LEU A 71 -25.32 -9.50 2.98
N MET A 72 -26.53 -8.96 3.13
CA MET A 72 -27.69 -9.73 3.62
C MET A 72 -28.03 -10.90 2.70
N LYS A 73 -28.03 -10.67 1.38
CA LYS A 73 -28.28 -11.73 0.39
C LYS A 73 -27.20 -12.81 0.43
N VAL A 74 -25.94 -12.44 0.63
CA VAL A 74 -24.83 -13.40 0.78
C VAL A 74 -24.98 -14.22 2.07
N ILE A 75 -25.38 -13.58 3.18
CA ILE A 75 -25.63 -14.27 4.46
C ILE A 75 -26.75 -15.30 4.31
N ASP A 76 -27.83 -14.95 3.63
CA ASP A 76 -28.97 -15.85 3.39
C ASP A 76 -28.61 -17.03 2.47
N LEU A 77 -27.79 -16.79 1.45
CA LEU A 77 -27.37 -17.82 0.49
C LEU A 77 -26.26 -18.74 1.03
N SER A 78 -25.27 -18.17 1.72
CA SER A 78 -24.11 -18.89 2.23
C SER A 78 -23.53 -18.17 3.47
N PRO A 79 -23.99 -18.51 4.68
CA PRO A 79 -23.50 -17.86 5.90
C PRO A 79 -22.01 -18.15 6.17
N TYR A 80 -21.48 -19.26 5.65
CA TYR A 80 -20.05 -19.58 5.77
C TYR A 80 -19.14 -18.58 5.07
N THR A 81 -19.64 -17.86 4.05
CA THR A 81 -18.88 -16.80 3.37
C THR A 81 -18.50 -15.68 4.33
N MET A 82 -19.25 -15.47 5.41
CA MET A 82 -18.90 -14.48 6.43
C MET A 82 -17.56 -14.78 7.12
N ASN A 83 -17.19 -16.06 7.26
CA ASN A 83 -15.88 -16.42 7.81
C ASN A 83 -14.74 -15.92 6.90
N LEU A 84 -14.93 -15.95 5.58
CA LEU A 84 -13.96 -15.43 4.63
C LEU A 84 -13.87 -13.90 4.68
N VAL A 85 -15.01 -13.22 4.88
CA VAL A 85 -15.05 -11.76 5.07
C VAL A 85 -14.33 -11.36 6.37
N LEU A 86 -14.55 -12.09 7.46
CA LEU A 86 -13.83 -11.84 8.71
C LEU A 86 -12.34 -12.11 8.55
N LEU A 87 -11.97 -13.22 7.90
CA LEU A 87 -10.59 -13.58 7.66
C LEU A 87 -9.89 -12.54 6.75
N SER A 88 -10.57 -12.02 5.73
CA SER A 88 -10.03 -10.96 4.87
C SER A 88 -9.82 -9.66 5.65
N GLY A 89 -10.69 -9.33 6.61
CA GLY A 89 -10.50 -8.23 7.54
C GLY A 89 -9.24 -8.36 8.40
N VAL A 90 -8.96 -9.56 8.93
CA VAL A 90 -7.74 -9.84 9.70
C VAL A 90 -6.49 -9.66 8.83
N PHE A 91 -6.48 -10.22 7.61
CA PHE A 91 -5.36 -10.06 6.69
C PHE A 91 -5.18 -8.60 6.25
N ALA A 92 -6.26 -7.86 6.03
CA ALA A 92 -6.21 -6.44 5.70
C ALA A 92 -5.61 -5.62 6.86
N ALA A 93 -5.99 -5.91 8.11
CA ALA A 93 -5.41 -5.25 9.28
C ALA A 93 -3.91 -5.56 9.42
N ALA A 94 -3.51 -6.82 9.26
CA ALA A 94 -2.11 -7.23 9.29
C ALA A 94 -1.28 -6.57 8.18
N TYR A 95 -1.84 -6.49 6.97
CA TYR A 95 -1.19 -5.81 5.84
C TYR A 95 -0.99 -4.31 6.10
N ASN A 96 -2.03 -3.61 6.59
CA ASN A 96 -1.92 -2.20 6.91
C ASN A 96 -0.90 -1.96 8.03
N LEU A 97 -0.88 -2.79 9.07
CA LEU A 97 0.10 -2.70 10.15
C LEU A 97 1.54 -2.88 9.63
N LEU A 98 1.76 -3.88 8.78
CA LEU A 98 3.06 -4.11 8.16
C LEU A 98 3.45 -2.94 7.25
N GLN A 99 2.52 -2.38 6.49
CA GLN A 99 2.75 -1.22 5.63
C GLN A 99 3.18 0.00 6.46
N TYR A 100 2.48 0.31 7.56
CA TYR A 100 2.88 1.41 8.45
C TYR A 100 4.22 1.15 9.13
N ALA A 101 4.47 -0.07 9.59
CA ALA A 101 5.76 -0.46 10.16
C ALA A 101 6.90 -0.27 9.15
N LEU A 102 6.68 -0.65 7.88
CA LEU A 102 7.64 -0.45 6.79
C LEU A 102 7.84 1.04 6.48
N VAL A 103 6.80 1.87 6.47
CA VAL A 103 6.92 3.33 6.27
C VAL A 103 7.67 4.01 7.42
N GLN A 104 7.56 3.48 8.64
CA GLN A 104 8.29 4.03 9.78
C GLN A 104 9.76 3.56 9.84
N SER A 105 10.07 2.39 9.28
CA SER A 105 11.43 1.81 9.29
C SER A 105 12.22 2.09 8.00
N LEU A 106 11.54 2.31 6.88
CA LEU A 106 12.07 2.70 5.58
C LEU A 106 11.43 4.03 5.19
N SER A 107 12.21 4.94 4.60
CA SER A 107 11.66 6.19 4.03
C SER A 107 10.36 5.92 3.25
N ALA A 108 9.35 6.79 3.40
CA ALA A 108 8.05 6.65 2.76
C ALA A 108 8.12 6.34 1.26
N THR A 109 9.11 6.90 0.57
CA THR A 109 9.40 6.63 -0.85
C THR A 109 9.69 5.14 -1.11
N HIS A 110 10.43 4.47 -0.23
CA HIS A 110 10.75 3.04 -0.36
C HIS A 110 9.54 2.15 -0.16
N ALA A 111 8.73 2.46 0.86
CA ALA A 111 7.54 1.68 1.15
C ALA A 111 6.53 1.79 -0.01
N ALA A 112 6.37 2.98 -0.58
CA ALA A 112 5.53 3.20 -1.77
C ALA A 112 6.04 2.41 -2.99
N PHE A 113 7.36 2.46 -3.24
CA PHE A 113 7.99 1.72 -4.33
C PHE A 113 7.89 0.20 -4.15
N ALA A 114 8.15 -0.32 -2.94
CA ALA A 114 8.05 -1.74 -2.64
C ALA A 114 6.60 -2.24 -2.74
N GLY A 115 5.62 -1.45 -2.31
CA GLY A 115 4.20 -1.77 -2.46
C GLY A 115 3.77 -1.86 -3.92
N ASN A 116 4.20 -0.91 -4.75
CA ASN A 116 3.92 -0.91 -6.19
C ASN A 116 4.61 -2.07 -6.92
N PHE A 117 5.84 -2.41 -6.54
CA PHE A 117 6.55 -3.58 -7.06
C PHE A 117 5.82 -4.88 -6.71
N ASN A 118 5.36 -5.03 -5.46
CA ASN A 118 4.67 -6.25 -5.03
C ASN A 118 3.37 -6.45 -5.84
N LYS A 119 2.59 -5.39 -6.04
CA LYS A 119 1.40 -5.42 -6.92
C LYS A 119 1.75 -5.79 -8.37
N ALA A 120 2.78 -5.17 -8.94
CA ALA A 120 3.24 -5.47 -10.30
C ALA A 120 3.70 -6.93 -10.45
N ALA A 121 4.43 -7.45 -9.46
CA ALA A 121 4.87 -8.84 -9.43
C ALA A 121 3.68 -9.81 -9.33
N THR A 122 2.66 -9.48 -8.52
CA THR A 122 1.44 -10.29 -8.43
C THR A 122 0.69 -10.34 -9.76
N ILE A 123 0.57 -9.21 -10.47
CA ILE A 123 -0.06 -9.18 -11.81
C ILE A 123 0.72 -10.06 -12.79
N MET A 124 2.04 -9.94 -12.84
CA MET A 124 2.87 -10.79 -13.71
C MET A 124 2.72 -12.28 -13.36
N LEU A 125 2.73 -12.61 -12.08
CA LEU A 125 2.56 -14.00 -11.61
C LEU A 125 1.16 -14.54 -11.96
N SER A 126 0.11 -13.74 -11.80
CA SER A 126 -1.28 -14.07 -12.16
C SER A 126 -1.40 -14.44 -13.64
N ILE A 127 -0.78 -13.63 -14.51
CA ILE A 127 -0.72 -13.89 -15.96
C ILE A 127 0.10 -15.15 -16.26
N CYS A 128 1.26 -15.34 -15.62
CA CYS A 128 2.10 -16.52 -15.84
C CYS A 128 1.43 -17.83 -15.40
N LEU A 129 0.62 -17.78 -14.34
CA LEU A 129 -0.15 -18.93 -13.84
C LEU A 129 -1.47 -19.14 -14.60
N GLY A 130 -1.83 -18.24 -15.51
CA GLY A 130 -3.08 -18.30 -16.28
C GLY A 130 -4.34 -18.04 -15.45
N LEU A 131 -4.20 -17.42 -14.27
CA LEU A 131 -5.33 -17.07 -13.40
C LEU A 131 -6.09 -15.84 -13.91
N GLU A 132 -5.45 -15.02 -14.75
CA GLU A 132 -6.02 -13.78 -15.28
C GLU A 132 -5.70 -13.64 -16.77
N HIS A 133 -6.67 -13.13 -17.52
CA HIS A 133 -6.51 -12.93 -18.95
C HIS A 133 -6.12 -11.48 -19.25
N LEU A 134 -5.22 -11.31 -20.22
CA LEU A 134 -4.82 -9.98 -20.67
C LEU A 134 -6.05 -9.23 -21.22
N PRO A 135 -6.20 -7.92 -20.91
CA PRO A 135 -7.28 -7.13 -21.48
C PRO A 135 -7.15 -7.12 -23.01
N SER A 136 -8.28 -7.25 -23.71
CA SER A 136 -8.25 -7.37 -25.17
C SER A 136 -7.78 -6.07 -25.86
N GLY A 137 -7.04 -6.23 -26.96
CA GLY A 137 -6.58 -5.13 -27.78
C GLY A 137 -5.38 -4.35 -27.20
N PRO A 138 -5.26 -3.05 -27.49
CA PRO A 138 -4.04 -2.26 -27.18
C PRO A 138 -3.78 -2.09 -25.68
N TRP A 139 -4.79 -2.29 -24.84
CA TRP A 139 -4.67 -2.20 -23.38
C TRP A 139 -3.75 -3.27 -22.78
N ALA A 140 -3.60 -4.44 -23.42
CA ALA A 140 -2.63 -5.46 -23.00
C ALA A 140 -1.20 -4.92 -23.00
N PHE A 141 -0.81 -4.23 -24.09
CA PHE A 141 0.52 -3.67 -24.22
C PHE A 141 0.76 -2.53 -23.23
N VAL A 142 -0.25 -1.70 -22.98
CA VAL A 142 -0.17 -0.64 -21.97
C VAL A 142 0.01 -1.23 -20.58
N MET A 143 -0.76 -2.26 -20.23
CA MET A 143 -0.68 -2.93 -18.94
C MET A 143 0.69 -3.59 -18.73
N LEU A 144 1.18 -4.33 -19.72
CA LEU A 144 2.50 -4.96 -19.67
C LEU A 144 3.61 -3.90 -19.59
N GLY A 145 3.55 -2.86 -20.41
CA GLY A 145 4.52 -1.76 -20.39
C GLY A 145 4.55 -1.02 -19.06
N ALA A 146 3.39 -0.73 -18.47
CA ALA A 146 3.30 -0.09 -17.15
C ALA A 146 3.86 -0.99 -16.04
N THR A 147 3.56 -2.29 -16.09
CA THR A 147 4.02 -3.27 -15.09
C THR A 147 5.54 -3.44 -15.16
N LEU A 148 6.09 -3.63 -16.37
CA LEU A 148 7.52 -3.72 -16.60
C LEU A 148 8.26 -2.41 -16.28
N GLY A 149 7.67 -1.27 -16.63
CA GLY A 149 8.22 0.05 -16.29
C GLY A 149 8.29 0.30 -14.79
N ASN A 150 7.30 -0.17 -14.03
CA ASN A 150 7.30 -0.09 -12.56
C ASN A 150 8.41 -0.95 -11.95
N ILE A 151 8.54 -2.21 -12.40
CA ILE A 151 9.61 -3.13 -12.01
C ILE A 151 10.99 -2.53 -12.34
N GLY A 152 11.15 -2.01 -13.56
CA GLY A 152 12.40 -1.38 -14.02
C GLY A 152 12.77 -0.15 -13.19
N SER A 153 11.81 0.72 -12.91
CA SER A 153 12.01 1.92 -12.08
C SER A 153 12.42 1.55 -10.66
N PHE A 154 11.78 0.54 -10.06
CA PHE A 154 12.13 0.04 -8.73
C PHE A 154 13.54 -0.58 -8.69
N THR A 155 13.88 -1.35 -9.72
CA THR A 155 15.19 -1.99 -9.85
C THR A 155 16.29 -0.94 -9.98
N GLY A 156 16.11 0.05 -10.86
CA GLY A 156 17.05 1.17 -11.02
C GLY A 156 17.24 1.96 -9.73
N TYR A 157 16.14 2.30 -9.04
CA TYR A 157 16.19 2.98 -7.76
C TYR A 157 16.96 2.19 -6.69
N SER A 158 16.72 0.88 -6.61
CA SER A 158 17.39 -0.01 -5.66
C SER A 158 18.89 -0.12 -5.93
N ILE A 159 19.30 -0.15 -7.20
CA ILE A 159 20.72 -0.16 -7.60
C ILE A 159 21.40 1.14 -7.18
N VAL A 160 20.84 2.30 -7.57
CA VAL A 160 21.43 3.61 -7.25
C VAL A 160 21.60 3.79 -5.74
N LYS A 161 20.58 3.44 -4.97
CA LYS A 161 20.67 3.56 -3.50
C LYS A 161 21.62 2.54 -2.88
N GLY A 162 21.73 1.34 -3.47
CA GLY A 162 22.75 0.37 -3.10
C GLY A 162 24.17 0.91 -3.29
N MET A 163 24.40 1.62 -4.40
CA MET A 163 25.66 2.28 -4.70
C MET A 163 25.96 3.44 -3.76
N GLU A 164 24.97 4.22 -3.32
CA GLU A 164 25.16 5.30 -2.34
C GLU A 164 25.50 4.78 -0.93
N ARG A 165 25.00 3.59 -0.57
CA ARG A 165 25.25 2.98 0.75
C ARG A 165 26.61 2.28 0.84
N ALA A 166 27.16 1.81 -0.28
CA ALA A 166 28.48 1.16 -0.33
C ALA A 166 29.64 2.05 0.19
N PRO A 167 29.81 3.32 -0.25
CA PRO A 167 30.88 4.19 0.25
C PRO A 167 30.65 4.60 1.72
N ALA A 168 29.40 4.75 2.17
CA ALA A 168 29.09 5.07 3.56
C ALA A 168 29.46 3.92 4.51
N LYS A 169 29.28 2.66 4.10
CA LYS A 169 29.64 1.48 4.89
C LYS A 169 31.16 1.31 5.01
N MET A 170 31.90 1.60 3.93
CA MET A 170 33.37 1.57 3.94
C MET A 170 34.00 2.72 4.76
N ALA A 171 33.35 3.89 4.81
CA ALA A 171 33.76 5.00 5.68
C ALA A 171 33.47 4.73 7.17
N GLY A 172 32.46 3.92 7.50
CA GLY A 172 32.14 3.51 8.87
C GLY A 172 33.07 2.43 9.43
N ASP A 173 33.42 1.43 8.62
CA ASP A 173 34.35 0.34 9.01
C ASP A 173 35.83 0.79 9.13
N SER A 174 36.16 2.02 8.71
CA SER A 174 37.52 2.58 8.80
C SER A 174 37.80 3.37 10.08
N LEU A 175 36.83 3.50 11.00
CA LEU A 175 37.09 4.02 12.34
C LEU A 175 37.40 2.85 13.29
N PRO A 176 38.65 2.69 13.76
CA PRO A 176 38.99 1.63 14.69
C PRO A 176 38.18 1.81 15.99
N GLU A 177 37.62 0.69 16.45
CA GLU A 177 37.05 0.45 17.77
C GLU A 177 38.02 0.94 18.86
N LYS A 178 37.96 2.24 19.19
CA LYS A 178 38.65 2.77 20.35
C LYS A 178 37.88 2.35 21.60
N THR A 179 38.32 1.21 22.13
CA THR A 179 38.60 0.99 23.55
C THR A 179 37.57 1.56 24.52
N LYS A 180 36.54 0.77 24.83
CA LYS A 180 35.89 0.86 26.13
C LYS A 180 36.73 0.03 27.12
N VAL A 181 37.54 0.72 27.92
CA VAL A 181 38.01 0.22 29.23
C VAL A 181 36.98 0.65 30.27
#